data_AF-A0A4Q2ZEG5-F1
#
_entry.id   AF-A0A4Q2ZEG5-F1
#
_cell.length_a   1.000
_cell.length_b   1.000
_cell.length_c   1.000
_cell.angle_alpha   90.00
_cell.angle_beta   90.00
_cell.angle_gamma   90.00
#
_symmetry.space_group_name_H-M   'P 1'
#
loop_
_entity.id
_entity.type
_entity.pdbx_description
1 polymer ?
#
loop_
_entity_poly.entity_id
_entity_poly.type
_entity_poly.pdbx_seq_one_letter_code
_entity_poly.pdbx_strand_id
1 'polypeptide(L)' 'SWAGPGDGSRSRDEMRALDLLELEVDADFEAVRLAWRRMAKSNHPDVRPGDAEAAKRFQAIQAAYDVLKAAEEARTWKPV' A
#
# COMPACT_ATOMS: atom_id res chain seq x y z
N SER A 1 -19.84 -10.39 -15.81
CA SER A 1 -18.43 -10.09 -16.10
C SER A 1 -17.74 -9.67 -14.81
N TRP A 2 -17.00 -10.58 -14.18
CA TRP A 2 -16.25 -10.33 -12.94
C TRP A 2 -14.77 -10.24 -13.32
N ALA A 3 -14.35 -9.05 -13.72
CA ALA A 3 -12.94 -8.68 -13.76
C ALA A 3 -12.89 -7.21 -13.33
N GLY A 4 -12.95 -7.01 -12.01
CA GLY A 4 -12.52 -5.77 -11.38
C GLY A 4 -10.99 -5.61 -11.52
N PRO A 5 -10.42 -4.45 -11.13
CA PRO A 5 -9.16 -3.94 -11.66
C PRO A 5 -7.92 -4.74 -11.21
N GLY A 6 -7.66 -5.80 -11.96
CA GLY A 6 -6.43 -6.57 -11.98
C GLY A 6 -6.14 -6.94 -13.43
N ASP A 7 -5.81 -5.95 -14.25
CA ASP A 7 -5.42 -6.13 -15.67
C ASP A 7 -4.06 -6.83 -15.86
N GLY A 8 -3.47 -7.34 -14.77
CA GLY A 8 -2.19 -8.05 -14.78
C GLY A 8 -0.98 -7.15 -15.05
N SER A 9 -1.14 -5.81 -15.09
CA SER A 9 -0.06 -4.89 -15.44
C SER A 9 0.59 -4.18 -14.24
N ARG A 10 0.49 -4.73 -13.03
CA ARG A 10 1.15 -4.13 -11.85
C ARG A 10 2.67 -4.22 -12.00
N SER A 11 3.35 -3.11 -11.75
CA SER A 11 4.81 -3.05 -11.77
C SER A 11 5.43 -3.91 -10.66
N ARG A 12 6.72 -4.23 -10.77
CA ARG A 12 7.45 -4.98 -9.71
C ARG A 12 7.43 -4.26 -8.37
N ASP A 13 7.40 -2.94 -8.38
CA ASP A 13 7.38 -2.13 -7.17
C ASP A 13 6.00 -2.17 -6.51
N GLU A 14 4.92 -2.20 -7.28
CA GLU A 14 3.57 -2.42 -6.76
C GLU A 14 3.41 -3.81 -6.14
N MET A 15 3.94 -4.86 -6.79
CA MET A 15 3.90 -6.22 -6.22
C MET A 15 4.61 -6.28 -4.87
N ARG A 16 5.82 -5.70 -4.76
CA ARG A 16 6.55 -5.63 -3.49
C ARG A 16 5.81 -4.82 -2.42
N ALA A 17 5.13 -3.75 -2.82
CA ALA A 17 4.32 -2.94 -1.92
C ALA A 17 3.11 -3.71 -1.39
N LEU A 18 2.44 -4.51 -2.24
CA LEU A 18 1.32 -5.37 -1.83
C LEU A 18 1.78 -6.49 -0.90
N ASP A 19 2.90 -7.15 -1.22
CA ASP A 19 3.50 -8.17 -0.35
C ASP A 19 3.82 -7.61 1.04
N LEU A 20 4.35 -6.38 1.09
CA LEU A 20 4.68 -5.71 2.36
C LEU A 20 3.43 -5.36 3.19
N LEU A 21 2.31 -5.09 2.52
CA LEU A 21 1.01 -4.87 3.16
C LEU A 21 0.24 -6.17 3.41
N GLU A 22 0.82 -7.33 3.08
CA GLU A 22 0.20 -8.66 3.15
C GLU A 22 -1.12 -8.72 2.36
N LEU A 23 -1.11 -8.15 1.16
CA LEU A 23 -2.25 -8.09 0.25
C LEU A 23 -2.01 -8.91 -1.01
N GLU A 24 -3.10 -9.45 -1.55
CA GLU A 24 -3.08 -10.16 -2.81
C GLU A 24 -2.82 -9.21 -4.00
N VAL A 25 -2.30 -9.78 -5.09
CA VAL A 25 -1.99 -9.04 -6.32
C VAL A 25 -3.21 -8.43 -7.00
N ASP A 26 -4.42 -8.90 -6.66
CA ASP A 26 -5.71 -8.38 -7.12
C ASP A 26 -6.39 -7.46 -6.11
N ALA A 27 -5.75 -7.18 -4.97
CA ALA A 27 -6.29 -6.30 -3.94
C ALA A 27 -6.59 -4.91 -4.52
N ASP A 28 -7.75 -4.37 -4.16
CA ASP A 28 -8.17 -3.04 -4.57
C ASP A 28 -7.51 -1.94 -3.73
N PHE A 29 -7.58 -0.70 -4.21
CA PHE A 29 -6.98 0.42 -3.49
C PHE A 29 -7.65 0.67 -2.12
N GLU A 30 -8.91 0.26 -1.96
CA GLU A 30 -9.59 0.31 -0.66
C GLU A 30 -8.97 -0.67 0.35
N ALA A 31 -8.68 -1.92 -0.04
CA ALA A 31 -7.97 -2.89 0.78
C ALA A 31 -6.56 -2.40 1.13
N VAL A 32 -5.84 -1.81 0.17
CA VAL A 32 -4.54 -1.15 0.40
C VAL A 32 -4.66 -0.07 1.49
N ARG A 33 -5.64 0.83 1.37
CA ARG A 33 -5.85 1.91 2.35
C ARG A 33 -6.29 1.40 3.72
N LEU A 34 -7.02 0.29 3.78
CA LEU A 34 -7.43 -0.34 5.04
C LEU A 34 -6.26 -1.03 5.73
N ALA A 35 -5.47 -1.83 4.99
CA ALA A 35 -4.28 -2.51 5.49
C ALA A 35 -3.24 -1.51 5.99
N TRP A 36 -2.96 -0.47 5.19
CA TRP A 36 -2.08 0.63 5.58
C TRP A 36 -2.54 1.28 6.90
N ARG A 37 -3.81 1.65 7.03
CA ARG A 37 -4.35 2.24 8.27
C ARG A 37 -4.22 1.31 9.48
N ARG A 38 -4.44 0.01 9.30
CA ARG A 38 -4.31 -0.99 10.36
C ARG A 38 -2.86 -1.11 10.84
N MET A 39 -1.93 -1.29 9.90
CA MET A 39 -0.50 -1.45 10.21
C MET A 39 0.13 -0.15 10.74
N ALA A 40 -0.29 1.00 10.20
CA ALA A 40 0.13 2.32 10.66
C ALA A 40 -0.25 2.54 12.13
N LYS A 41 -1.48 2.21 12.53
CA LYS A 41 -1.91 2.31 13.93
C LYS A 41 -1.12 1.36 14.85
N SER A 42 -0.84 0.13 14.40
CA SER A 42 -0.08 -0.85 15.20
C SER A 42 1.39 -0.48 15.38
N ASN A 43 1.98 0.24 14.44
CA ASN A 43 3.39 0.66 14.49
C ASN A 43 3.57 2.16 14.75
N HIS A 44 2.50 2.89 15.09
CA HIS A 44 2.54 4.33 15.27
C HIS A 44 3.46 4.69 16.46
N PRO A 45 4.30 5.75 16.33
CA PRO A 45 5.16 6.19 17.43
C PRO A 45 4.39 6.55 18.70
N ASP A 46 3.13 6.99 18.59
CA ASP A 46 2.29 7.25 19.78
C ASP A 46 1.94 5.97 20.55
N VAL A 47 1.81 4.83 19.87
CA VAL A 47 1.46 3.54 20.49
C VAL A 47 2.73 2.81 20.95
N ARG A 48 3.83 2.99 20.23
CA ARG A 48 5.13 2.35 20.50
C ARG A 48 6.26 3.39 20.54
N PRO A 49 6.24 4.31 21.53
CA PRO A 49 7.27 5.34 21.63
C PRO A 49 8.64 4.72 21.91
N GLY A 50 9.66 5.14 21.16
CA GLY A 50 11.04 4.68 21.33
C GLY A 50 11.39 3.35 20.64
N ASP A 51 10.47 2.73 19.90
CA ASP A 51 10.75 1.52 19.14
C ASP A 51 11.27 1.85 17.73
N ALA A 52 12.59 1.72 17.55
CA ALA A 52 13.25 1.96 16.27
C ALA A 52 12.83 0.97 15.17
N GLU A 53 12.45 -0.27 15.53
CA GLU A 53 11.95 -1.25 14.57
C GLU A 53 10.53 -0.92 14.11
N ALA A 54 9.68 -0.45 15.03
CA ALA A 54 8.35 0.05 14.66
C ALA A 54 8.44 1.24 13.70
N ALA A 55 9.39 2.18 13.94
CA ALA A 55 9.62 3.31 13.06
C ALA A 55 10.09 2.88 11.65
N LYS A 56 11.02 1.93 11.55
CA LYS A 56 11.46 1.38 10.24
C LYS A 56 10.31 0.70 9.50
N ARG A 57 9.52 -0.12 10.20
CA ARG A 57 8.34 -0.78 9.61
C ARG A 57 7.32 0.24 9.14
N PHE A 58 7.03 1.26 9.95
CA PHE A 58 6.12 2.33 9.59
C PHE A 58 6.57 3.06 8.31
N GLN A 59 7.85 3.41 8.21
CA GLN A 59 8.42 4.01 7.00
C GLN A 59 8.29 3.09 5.77
N ALA A 60 8.55 1.79 5.92
CA ALA A 60 8.41 0.84 4.83
C ALA A 60 6.94 0.69 4.36
N ILE A 61 5.99 0.64 5.32
CA ILE A 61 4.55 0.61 5.07
C ILE A 61 4.09 1.88 4.35
N GLN A 62 4.62 3.03 4.76
CA GLN A 62 4.30 4.32 4.13
C GLN A 62 4.84 4.39 2.70
N ALA A 63 6.09 3.97 2.47
CA ALA A 63 6.66 3.91 1.14
C ALA A 63 5.89 2.97 0.20
N ALA A 64 5.46 1.80 0.70
CA ALA A 64 4.62 0.87 -0.07
C ALA A 64 3.28 1.50 -0.46
N TYR A 65 2.61 2.19 0.48
CA TYR A 65 1.36 2.89 0.20
C TYR A 65 1.55 4.00 -0.86
N ASP A 66 2.64 4.77 -0.77
CA ASP A 66 2.93 5.84 -1.73
C ASP A 66 3.13 5.32 -3.15
N VAL A 67 3.81 4.18 -3.32
CA VAL A 67 3.97 3.51 -4.63
C VAL A 67 2.63 3.09 -5.21
N LEU A 68 1.78 2.44 -4.41
CA LEU A 68 0.46 1.98 -4.86
C LEU A 68 -0.47 3.15 -5.16
N LYS A 69 -0.40 4.22 -4.37
CA LYS A 69 -1.15 5.45 -4.59
C LYS A 69 -0.72 6.14 -5.89
N ALA A 70 0.58 6.27 -6.13
CA ALA A 70 1.10 6.87 -7.37
C ALA A 70 0.70 6.04 -8.61
N ALA A 71 0.73 4.71 -8.51
CA ALA A 71 0.25 3.84 -9.58
C ALA A 71 -1.25 4.03 -9.85
N GLU A 72 -2.06 4.16 -8.80
CA GLU A 72 -3.50 4.42 -8.92
C GLU A 72 -3.81 5.81 -9.50
N GLU A 73 -3.08 6.84 -9.07
CA GLU A 73 -3.15 8.18 -9.64
C GLU A 73 -2.75 8.17 -11.12
N ALA A 74 -1.69 7.43 -11.50
CA ALA A 74 -1.27 7.29 -12.90
C ALA A 74 -2.33 6.59 -13.76
N ARG A 75 -3.03 5.58 -13.23
CA ARG A 75 -4.16 4.92 -13.93
C ARG A 75 -5.36 5.84 -14.10
N THR A 76 -5.67 6.64 -13.08
CA THR A 76 -6.86 7.50 -13.07
C THR A 76 -6.60 8.85 -13.76
N TRP A 77 -5.34 9.23 -13.95
CA TRP A 77 -4.93 10.43 -14.65
C TRP A 77 -5.43 10.41 -16.11
N LYS A 78 -6.38 11.29 -16.40
CA LYS A 78 -6.81 11.61 -17.76
C LYS A 78 -6.28 13.00 -18.11
N PRO A 79 -5.34 13.13 -19.07
CA PRO A 79 -5.00 14.45 -19.58
C PRO A 79 -6.22 15.05 -20.28
N VAL A 80 -6.55 16.29 -19.94
CA VAL A 80 -7.55 17.14 -20.63
C VAL A 80 -6.94 17.82 -21.85
#